data_AF-A0AAV6ZB61-F1
#
_entry.id   AF-A0AAV6ZB61-F1
#
_cell.length_a   1.000
_cell.length_b   1.000
_cell.length_c   1.000
_cell.angle_alpha   90.00
_cell.angle_beta   90.00
_cell.angle_gamma   90.00
#
_symmetry.space_group_name_H-M   'P 1'
#
loop_
_entity.id
_entity.type
_entity.pdbx_description
1 polymer ?
#
loop_
_entity_poly.entity_id
_entity_poly.type
_entity_poly.pdbx_seq_one_letter_code
_entity_poly.pdbx_strand_id
1 'polypeptide(L)'
;DVLVLGQFIRSDGGMLPRKVTGLCTEEHKKVEACVKMAHRAGLFPNHRPKLPEGFTPKPKFHLNRYLTRWSVSSTKPILRKGLKWCKVKMPVGDPIMKDNVCYGRKPLVFRQ
;
A
#
# COMPACT_ATOMS: atom_id res chain seq x y z
N ASP A 1 -6.60 2.35 -9.05
CA ASP A 1 -6.84 3.44 -9.99
C ASP A 1 -5.98 4.63 -9.57
N VAL A 2 -4.99 4.99 -10.37
CA VAL A 2 -4.04 6.06 -10.02
C VAL A 2 -4.68 7.44 -10.19
N LEU A 3 -5.63 7.58 -11.12
CA LEU A 3 -6.27 8.86 -11.42
C LEU A 3 -7.20 9.29 -10.28
N VAL A 4 -8.02 8.36 -9.77
CA VAL A 4 -8.88 8.61 -8.62
C VAL A 4 -8.06 8.87 -7.35
N LEU A 5 -7.02 8.06 -7.09
CA LEU A 5 -6.19 8.22 -5.91
C LEU A 5 -5.41 9.54 -5.93
N GLY A 6 -4.94 9.98 -7.11
CA GLY A 6 -4.20 11.23 -7.28
C GLY A 6 -4.96 12.47 -6.82
N GLN A 7 -6.29 12.46 -6.86
CA GLN A 7 -7.13 13.58 -6.41
C GLN A 7 -7.08 13.79 -4.89
N PHE A 8 -6.74 12.76 -4.12
CA PHE A 8 -6.73 12.79 -2.65
C PHE A 8 -5.32 12.90 -2.05
N ILE A 9 -4.31 13.10 -2.89
CA ILE A 9 -2.89 13.12 -2.51
C ILE A 9 -2.32 14.54 -2.71
N ARG A 10 -1.43 14.95 -1.82
CA ARG A 10 -0.65 16.20 -1.90
C ARG A 10 0.56 16.00 -2.81
N SER A 11 1.14 17.08 -3.31
CA SER A 11 2.37 17.04 -4.13
C SER A 11 3.56 16.36 -3.44
N ASP A 12 3.60 16.33 -2.10
CA ASP A 12 4.61 15.65 -1.29
C ASP A 12 4.39 14.12 -1.14
N GLY A 13 3.28 13.58 -1.67
CA GLY A 13 2.88 12.18 -1.51
C GLY A 13 2.12 11.88 -0.22
N GLY A 14 1.83 12.89 0.60
CA GLY A 14 0.96 12.76 1.76
C GLY A 14 -0.51 12.69 1.38
N MET A 15 -1.31 11.93 2.11
CA MET A 15 -2.76 11.92 1.93
C MET A 15 -3.37 13.23 2.48
N LEU A 16 -4.37 13.79 1.78
CA LEU A 16 -5.14 14.93 2.27
C LEU A 16 -5.94 14.57 3.54
N PRO A 17 -6.12 15.50 4.49
CA PRO A 17 -6.88 15.23 5.71
C PRO A 17 -8.37 15.02 5.41
N ARG A 18 -9.01 14.10 6.15
CA ARG A 18 -10.43 13.75 5.97
C ARG A 18 -11.40 14.94 5.95
N LYS A 19 -11.13 15.95 6.77
CA LYS A 19 -11.95 17.18 6.86
C LYS A 19 -12.01 17.94 5.53
N VAL A 20 -10.94 17.84 4.72
CA VAL A 20 -10.84 18.49 3.41
C VAL A 20 -11.40 17.60 2.31
N THR A 21 -11.12 16.29 2.37
CA THR A 21 -11.60 15.36 1.33
C THR A 21 -13.10 15.08 1.41
N GLY A 22 -13.74 15.27 2.57
CA GLY A 22 -15.16 15.02 2.77
C GLY A 22 -15.55 13.53 2.77
N LEU A 23 -14.58 12.63 2.70
CA LEU A 23 -14.83 11.18 2.70
C LEU A 23 -15.32 10.69 4.07
N CYS A 24 -16.17 9.66 4.04
CA CYS A 24 -16.52 8.94 5.26
C CYS A 24 -15.28 8.25 5.84
N THR A 25 -15.31 7.92 7.13
CA THR A 25 -14.16 7.35 7.84
C THR A 25 -13.68 6.05 7.22
N GLU A 26 -14.59 5.22 6.71
CA GLU A 26 -14.27 3.93 6.11
C GLU A 26 -13.59 4.08 4.76
N GLU A 27 -14.18 4.87 3.86
CA GLU A 27 -13.59 5.13 2.54
C GLU A 27 -12.27 5.88 2.63
N HIS A 28 -12.15 6.80 3.59
CA HIS A 28 -10.89 7.49 3.84
C HIS A 28 -9.75 6.52 4.20
N LYS A 29 -10.04 5.51 5.04
CA LYS A 29 -9.06 4.46 5.38
C LYS A 29 -8.74 3.55 4.19
N LYS A 30 -9.72 3.25 3.33
CA LYS A 30 -9.50 2.47 2.09
C LYS A 30 -8.57 3.22 1.14
N VAL A 31 -8.86 4.50 0.89
CA VAL A 31 -8.01 5.38 0.07
C VAL A 31 -6.61 5.46 0.66
N GLU A 32 -6.47 5.65 1.97
CA GLU A 32 -5.17 5.69 2.65
C GLU A 32 -4.36 4.41 2.42
N ALA A 33 -4.98 3.24 2.58
CA ALA A 33 -4.33 1.95 2.36
C ALA A 33 -3.88 1.79 0.89
N CYS A 34 -4.74 2.18 -0.06
CA CYS A 34 -4.44 2.17 -1.49
C CYS A 34 -3.28 3.10 -1.84
N VAL A 35 -3.25 4.32 -1.31
CA VAL A 35 -2.17 5.30 -1.51
C VAL A 35 -0.84 4.71 -1.01
N LYS A 36 -0.82 4.15 0.20
CA LYS A 36 0.37 3.50 0.78
C LYS A 36 0.88 2.34 -0.09
N MET A 37 -0.01 1.48 -0.59
CA MET A 37 0.36 0.40 -1.49
C MET A 37 0.89 0.92 -2.84
N ALA A 38 0.26 1.95 -3.40
CA ALA A 38 0.65 2.55 -4.68
C ALA A 38 2.04 3.21 -4.63
N HIS A 39 2.36 3.93 -3.55
CA HIS A 39 3.72 4.46 -3.34
C HIS A 39 4.76 3.34 -3.26
N ARG A 40 4.46 2.24 -2.55
CA ARG A 40 5.37 1.09 -2.45
C ARG A 40 5.55 0.36 -3.78
N ALA A 41 4.53 0.37 -4.62
CA ALA A 41 4.57 -0.18 -5.97
C ALA A 41 5.22 0.77 -7.00
N GLY A 42 5.56 2.00 -6.62
CA GLY A 42 6.19 2.97 -7.51
C GLY A 42 5.25 3.66 -8.50
N LEU A 43 3.93 3.65 -8.27
CA LEU A 43 2.95 4.18 -9.21
C LEU A 43 2.85 5.73 -9.22
N PHE A 44 3.40 6.40 -8.21
CA PHE A 44 3.40 7.87 -8.09
C PHE A 44 4.83 8.44 -8.16
N PRO A 45 5.44 8.53 -9.36
CA PRO A 45 6.82 9.02 -9.49
C PRO A 45 6.96 10.51 -9.16
N ASN A 46 5.94 11.33 -9.47
CA ASN A 46 5.96 12.78 -9.28
C ASN A 46 5.56 13.24 -7.87
N HIS A 47 5.05 12.33 -7.03
CA HIS A 47 4.60 12.64 -5.67
C HIS A 47 5.58 12.03 -4.66
N ARG A 48 6.76 12.65 -4.57
CA ARG A 48 7.84 12.23 -3.67
C ARG A 48 8.08 13.29 -2.61
N PRO A 49 8.54 12.89 -1.41
CA PRO A 49 8.91 13.86 -0.40
C PRO A 49 10.03 14.76 -0.94
N LYS A 50 9.93 16.05 -0.65
CA LYS A 50 10.99 17.01 -0.96
C LYS A 50 12.22 16.65 -0.13
N LEU A 51 13.35 16.44 -0.81
CA LEU A 51 14.63 16.20 -0.16
C LEU A 51 15.21 17.54 0.29
N PRO A 52 15.93 17.58 1.42
CA PRO A 52 16.64 18.78 1.82
C PRO A 52 17.73 19.13 0.80
N GLU A 53 18.08 20.41 0.75
CA GLU A 53 19.10 20.92 -0.18
C GLU A 53 20.43 20.20 0.04
N GLY A 54 21.08 19.77 -1.05
CA GLY A 54 22.34 19.02 -1.01
C GLY A 54 22.23 17.51 -0.74
N PHE A 55 21.03 16.96 -0.50
CA PHE A 55 20.88 15.51 -0.28
C PHE A 55 20.70 14.73 -1.59
N THR A 56 21.73 13.97 -1.96
CA THR A 56 21.68 12.99 -3.07
C THR A 56 21.37 11.59 -2.54
N PRO A 57 20.23 10.97 -2.93
CA PRO A 57 19.88 9.64 -2.44
C PRO A 57 20.82 8.59 -3.02
N LYS A 58 21.38 7.74 -2.15
CA LYS A 58 22.20 6.60 -2.58
C LYS A 58 21.37 5.64 -3.45
N PRO A 59 21.97 5.05 -4.50
CA PRO A 59 21.29 4.05 -5.31
C PRO A 59 20.90 2.86 -4.41
N LYS A 60 19.61 2.53 -4.40
CA LYS A 60 19.08 1.35 -3.72
C LYS A 60 18.60 0.38 -4.78
N PHE A 61 18.81 -0.91 -4.55
CA PHE A 61 18.22 -1.96 -5.38
C PHE A 61 16.69 -1.84 -5.33
N HIS A 62 16.10 -1.51 -6.47
CA HIS A 62 14.65 -1.38 -6.60
C HIS A 62 14.05 -2.75 -6.93
N LEU A 63 13.30 -3.31 -5.98
CA LEU A 63 12.58 -4.56 -6.18
C LEU A 63 11.14 -4.25 -6.58
N ASN A 64 10.75 -4.68 -7.79
CA ASN A 64 9.38 -4.60 -8.28
C ASN A 64 8.44 -5.32 -7.32
N ARG A 65 7.40 -4.63 -6.86
CA ARG A 65 6.45 -5.13 -5.87
C ARG A 65 5.07 -4.52 -6.09
N TYR A 66 4.04 -5.25 -5.69
CA TYR A 66 2.65 -4.81 -5.74
C TYR A 66 1.88 -5.38 -4.54
N LEU A 67 0.69 -4.83 -4.26
CA LEU A 67 -0.19 -5.27 -3.15
C LEU A 67 0.53 -5.38 -1.79
N THR A 68 1.52 -4.53 -1.52
CA THR A 68 2.38 -4.64 -0.35
C THR A 68 1.77 -3.95 0.87
N ARG A 69 1.30 -4.73 1.85
CA ARG A 69 0.58 -4.21 3.02
C ARG A 69 1.47 -3.47 4.04
N TRP A 70 2.65 -4.01 4.30
CA TRP A 70 3.55 -3.50 5.34
C TRP A 70 4.69 -2.67 4.76
N SER A 71 5.32 -1.85 5.60
CA SER A 71 6.57 -1.19 5.22
C SER A 71 7.68 -2.23 5.04
N VAL A 72 8.53 -2.00 4.05
CA VAL A 72 9.64 -2.90 3.71
C VAL A 72 10.63 -3.04 4.87
N SER A 73 10.86 -1.95 5.61
CA SER A 73 11.79 -1.91 6.73
C SER A 73 11.24 -2.55 8.01
N SER A 74 9.93 -2.69 8.16
CA SER A 74 9.31 -3.19 9.40
C SER A 74 9.10 -4.70 9.42
N THR A 75 9.13 -5.36 8.26
CA THR A 75 8.84 -6.79 8.14
C THR A 75 10.08 -7.64 8.40
N LYS A 76 9.96 -8.64 9.27
CA LYS A 76 10.99 -9.67 9.50
C LYS A 76 10.72 -10.93 8.65
N PRO A 77 11.75 -11.66 8.21
CA PRO A 77 11.56 -12.91 7.48
C PRO A 77 10.94 -13.99 8.38
N ILE A 78 10.09 -14.83 7.79
CA ILE A 78 9.52 -15.99 8.48
C ILE A 78 10.52 -17.15 8.38
N LEU A 79 11.31 -17.35 9.44
CA LEU A 79 12.32 -18.42 9.47
C LEU A 79 11.69 -19.81 9.60
N ARG A 80 10.55 -19.92 10.30
CA ARG A 80 9.82 -21.17 10.51
C ARG A 80 8.39 -21.01 10.01
N LYS A 81 8.05 -21.66 8.89
CA LYS A 81 6.72 -21.52 8.26
C LYS A 81 5.63 -22.36 8.93
N GLY A 82 6.00 -23.41 9.67
CA GLY A 82 5.05 -24.33 10.28
C GLY A 82 4.50 -25.39 9.31
N LEU A 83 3.83 -26.39 9.87
CA LEU A 83 3.20 -27.49 9.13
C LEU A 83 1.87 -27.03 8.49
N LYS A 84 1.25 -27.87 7.66
CA LYS A 84 0.06 -27.51 6.85
C LYS A 84 -1.07 -26.89 7.69
N TRP A 85 -1.33 -27.38 8.90
CA TRP A 85 -2.41 -26.93 9.79
C TRP A 85 -2.07 -25.69 10.64
N CYS A 86 -0.79 -25.34 10.78
CA CYS A 86 -0.31 -24.17 11.53
C CYS A 86 0.58 -23.24 10.68
N LYS A 87 0.37 -23.26 9.36
CA LYS A 87 1.22 -22.56 8.40
C LYS A 87 1.08 -21.05 8.56
N VAL A 88 2.20 -20.36 8.80
CA VAL A 88 2.28 -18.90 8.78
C VAL A 88 2.21 -18.44 7.32
N LYS A 89 1.09 -17.81 6.96
CA LYS A 89 0.83 -17.27 5.63
C LYS A 89 1.31 -15.84 5.49
N MET A 90 1.70 -15.45 4.29
CA MET A 90 2.17 -14.11 3.97
C MET A 90 0.97 -13.21 3.62
N PRO A 91 0.82 -12.04 4.26
CA PRO A 91 -0.25 -11.11 3.94
C PRO A 91 0.00 -10.41 2.60
N VAL A 92 -1.01 -10.39 1.73
CA VAL A 92 -1.00 -9.73 0.41
C VAL A 92 -2.25 -8.87 0.29
N GLY A 93 -2.09 -7.59 -0.04
CA GLY A 93 -3.17 -6.61 -0.05
C GLY A 93 -3.62 -6.19 1.36
N ASP A 94 -4.61 -5.30 1.44
CA ASP A 94 -5.21 -4.90 2.71
C ASP A 94 -6.64 -5.45 2.86
N PRO A 95 -6.97 -6.13 3.98
CA PRO A 95 -8.31 -6.67 4.24
C PRO A 95 -9.44 -5.62 4.27
N ILE A 96 -9.15 -4.33 4.37
CA ILE A 96 -10.17 -3.28 4.31
C ILE A 96 -10.93 -3.25 2.97
N MET A 97 -10.36 -3.86 1.92
CA MET A 97 -10.96 -3.98 0.60
C MET A 97 -11.59 -5.37 0.35
N LYS A 98 -11.84 -6.15 1.41
CA LYS A 98 -12.44 -7.49 1.30
C LYS A 98 -13.84 -7.48 0.66
N ASP A 99 -14.59 -6.40 0.86
CA ASP A 99 -15.98 -6.25 0.44
C ASP A 99 -16.12 -5.61 -0.96
N ASN A 100 -15.00 -5.47 -1.70
CA ASN A 100 -15.03 -4.96 -3.06
C ASN A 100 -15.76 -5.94 -3.99
N VAL A 101 -16.41 -5.38 -5.02
CA VAL A 101 -17.09 -6.17 -6.06
C VAL A 101 -16.11 -7.16 -6.68
N CYS A 102 -16.45 -8.45 -6.61
CA CYS A 102 -15.66 -9.52 -7.17
C CYS A 102 -16.43 -10.16 -8.34
N TYR A 103 -15.93 -9.96 -9.55
CA TYR A 103 -16.51 -10.58 -10.75
C TYR A 103 -16.07 -12.03 -10.94
N GLY A 104 -15.10 -12.51 -10.15
CA GLY A 104 -14.62 -13.88 -10.19
C GLY A 104 -15.44 -14.82 -9.31
N ARG A 105 -15.39 -16.12 -9.60
CA ARG A 105 -16.03 -17.15 -8.75
C ARG A 105 -15.34 -17.34 -7.39
N LYS A 106 -14.06 -16.94 -7.28
CA LYS A 106 -13.24 -17.12 -6.08
C LYS A 106 -13.14 -15.80 -5.32
N PRO A 107 -13.30 -15.81 -3.98
CA PRO A 107 -13.11 -14.61 -3.18
C PRO A 107 -11.65 -14.14 -3.20
N LEU A 108 -11.45 -12.87 -2.83
CA LEU A 108 -10.11 -12.29 -2.69
C LEU A 108 -9.30 -13.00 -1.59
N VAL A 109 -8.06 -13.36 -1.91
CA VAL A 109 -7.15 -14.05 -0.99
C VAL A 109 -6.11 -13.08 -0.45
N PHE A 110 -6.24 -12.71 0.82
CA PHE A 110 -5.32 -11.77 1.48
C PHE A 110 -4.15 -12.43 2.22
N ARG A 111 -4.07 -13.77 2.22
CA ARG A 111 -3.03 -14.54 2.90
C ARG A 111 -2.60 -15.73 2.03
N GLN A 112 -1.35 -15.73 1.57
CA GLN A 112 -0.76 -16.78 0.71
C GLN A 112 0.16 -17.74 1.49
#